data_AF-A0A7V2B0T9-F1
#
_entry.id   AF-A0A7V2B0T9-F1
#
_cell.length_a   1.000
_cell.length_b   1.000
_cell.length_c   1.000
_cell.angle_alpha   90.00
_cell.angle_beta   90.00
_cell.angle_gamma   90.00
#
_symmetry.space_group_name_H-M   'P 1'
#
loop_
_entity.id
_entity.type
_entity.pdbx_description
1 polymer ?
#
loop_
_entity_poly.entity_id
_entity_poly.type
_entity_poly.pdbx_seq_one_letter_code
_entity_poly.pdbx_strand_id
1 'polypeptide(L)'
;MPDRTVEYQDEQGRLFVIRAPADLVQMQDALEQRHHQFIITHWEELAAASLSGYRQAGEGVLIISEASPPSSKALQTSFAIHRLAYATPEALSILQEGLQVLHWLSDQLEQYDPQHTILLLFATAGEPRAYAVDGDPPPPQALRFVQAINN
;
A
#
# COMPACT_ATOMS: atom_id res chain seq x y z
N MET A 1 -13.31 1.26 12.58
CA MET A 1 -14.43 1.09 11.61
C MET A 1 -14.49 -0.38 11.13
N PRO A 2 -15.60 -0.91 10.58
CA PRO A 2 -15.62 -2.28 10.05
C PRO A 2 -14.75 -2.45 8.80
N ASP A 3 -14.12 -3.61 8.66
CA ASP A 3 -13.27 -3.97 7.53
C ASP A 3 -14.07 -4.72 6.45
N ARG A 4 -13.75 -4.45 5.19
CA ARG A 4 -14.01 -5.37 4.09
C ARG A 4 -12.72 -6.13 3.79
N THR A 5 -12.83 -7.44 3.62
CA THR A 5 -11.68 -8.32 3.36
C THR A 5 -11.85 -9.03 2.03
N VAL A 6 -10.79 -9.04 1.22
CA VAL A 6 -10.73 -9.77 -0.03
C VAL A 6 -9.47 -10.63 -0.03
N GLU A 7 -9.64 -11.91 -0.37
CA GLU A 7 -8.56 -12.87 -0.50
C GLU A 7 -8.20 -13.07 -1.97
N TYR A 8 -6.90 -13.10 -2.26
CA TYR A 8 -6.36 -13.38 -3.58
C TYR A 8 -5.37 -14.52 -3.50
N GLN A 9 -5.33 -15.31 -4.56
CA GLN A 9 -4.28 -16.27 -4.82
C GLN A 9 -3.67 -15.99 -6.18
N ASP A 10 -2.35 -15.88 -6.25
CA ASP A 10 -1.66 -15.69 -7.54
C ASP A 10 -1.37 -17.02 -8.24
N GLU A 11 -0.76 -16.93 -9.44
CA GLU A 11 -0.44 -18.09 -10.27
C GLU A 11 0.59 -19.04 -9.63
N GLN A 12 1.37 -18.54 -8.66
CA GLN A 12 2.35 -19.30 -7.89
C GLN A 12 1.74 -19.91 -6.63
N GLY A 13 0.45 -19.68 -6.38
CA GLY A 13 -0.29 -20.18 -5.23
C GLY A 13 -0.10 -19.35 -3.95
N ARG A 14 0.57 -18.19 -4.03
CA ARG A 14 0.77 -17.28 -2.89
C ARG A 14 -0.53 -16.60 -2.52
N LEU A 15 -0.76 -16.45 -1.22
CA LEU A 15 -1.99 -15.89 -0.67
C LEU A 15 -1.80 -14.45 -0.27
N PHE A 16 -2.80 -13.62 -0.58
CA PHE A 16 -2.86 -12.22 -0.18
C PHE A 16 -4.22 -11.93 0.44
N VAL A 17 -4.22 -11.31 1.61
CA VAL A 17 -5.43 -10.85 2.31
C VAL A 17 -5.40 -9.34 2.34
N ILE A 18 -6.29 -8.71 1.58
CA ILE A 18 -6.39 -7.26 1.47
C ILE A 18 -7.61 -6.80 2.25
N ARG A 19 -7.38 -5.96 3.26
CA ARG A 19 -8.40 -5.29 4.06
C ARG A 19 -8.52 -3.82 3.69
N ALA A 20 -9.74 -3.30 3.65
CA ALA A 20 -10.05 -1.90 3.37
C ALA A 20 -11.25 -1.42 4.22
N PRO A 21 -11.49 -0.11 4.35
CA PRO A 21 -12.68 0.41 5.03
C PRO A 21 -13.98 -0.05 4.34
N ALA A 22 -14.96 -0.55 5.10
CA ALA A 22 -16.21 -1.07 4.53
C ALA A 22 -17.15 0.03 3.97
N ASP A 23 -17.08 1.26 4.50
CA ASP A 23 -18.06 2.33 4.22
C ASP A 23 -17.81 3.10 2.91
N LEU A 24 -16.68 2.90 2.25
CA LEU A 24 -16.36 3.53 0.96
C LEU A 24 -17.02 2.77 -0.20
N VAL A 25 -18.29 3.12 -0.45
CA VAL A 25 -19.16 2.81 -1.61
C VAL A 25 -19.12 1.34 -2.09
N GLN A 26 -20.22 0.65 -1.80
CA GLN A 26 -20.53 -0.71 -2.20
C GLN A 26 -20.59 -0.91 -3.73
N MET A 27 -19.42 -1.11 -4.34
CA MET A 27 -19.14 -1.96 -5.51
C MET A 27 -17.63 -1.91 -5.66
N GLN A 28 -16.98 -3.06 -5.87
CA GLN A 28 -15.55 -3.14 -6.15
C GLN A 28 -15.29 -2.40 -7.47
N ASP A 29 -15.08 -1.09 -7.39
CA ASP A 29 -14.90 -0.22 -8.55
C ASP A 29 -13.64 -0.67 -9.30
N ALA A 30 -13.60 -0.50 -10.62
CA ALA A 30 -12.47 -0.90 -11.45
C ALA A 30 -11.13 -0.33 -10.95
N LEU A 31 -11.18 0.81 -10.26
CA LEU A 31 -10.03 1.41 -9.58
C LEU A 31 -9.49 0.56 -8.43
N GLU A 32 -10.36 -0.01 -7.59
CA GLU A 32 -9.96 -0.88 -6.48
C GLU A 32 -9.29 -2.15 -7.00
N GLN A 33 -9.86 -2.76 -8.04
CA GLN A 33 -9.26 -3.93 -8.68
C GLN A 33 -7.87 -3.62 -9.25
N ARG A 34 -7.66 -2.42 -9.81
CA ARG A 34 -6.33 -1.98 -10.25
C ARG A 34 -5.36 -1.82 -9.08
N HIS A 35 -5.80 -1.25 -7.96
CA HIS A 35 -4.96 -1.14 -6.76
C HIS A 35 -4.59 -2.53 -6.24
N HIS A 36 -5.54 -3.46 -6.15
CA HIS A 36 -5.27 -4.84 -5.70
C HIS A 36 -4.31 -5.55 -6.64
N GLN A 37 -4.50 -5.42 -7.96
CA GLN A 37 -3.57 -5.98 -8.94
C GLN A 37 -2.17 -5.38 -8.78
N PHE A 38 -2.06 -4.06 -8.59
CA PHE A 38 -0.77 -3.41 -8.36
C PHE A 38 -0.09 -3.95 -7.08
N ILE A 39 -0.84 -4.08 -5.99
CA ILE A 39 -0.34 -4.61 -4.70
C ILE A 39 0.23 -6.01 -4.90
N ILE A 40 -0.52 -6.90 -5.57
CA ILE A 40 -0.11 -8.29 -5.79
C ILE A 40 1.11 -8.36 -6.71
N THR A 41 1.09 -7.61 -7.81
CA THR A 41 2.19 -7.59 -8.79
C THR A 41 3.49 -7.07 -8.18
N HIS A 42 3.44 -6.07 -7.30
CA HIS A 42 4.60 -5.41 -6.70
C HIS A 42 4.82 -5.78 -5.22
N TRP A 43 4.24 -6.90 -4.77
CA TRP A 43 4.16 -7.25 -3.35
C TRP A 43 5.51 -7.19 -2.64
N GLU A 44 6.52 -7.85 -3.20
CA GLU A 44 7.82 -7.97 -2.55
C GLU A 44 8.51 -6.62 -2.35
N GLU A 45 8.41 -5.72 -3.34
CA GLU A 45 8.96 -4.36 -3.27
C GLU A 45 8.23 -3.53 -2.22
N LEU A 46 6.90 -3.59 -2.19
CA LEU A 46 6.07 -2.87 -1.21
C LEU A 46 6.31 -3.37 0.22
N ALA A 47 6.36 -4.69 0.40
CA ALA A 47 6.61 -5.32 1.69
C ALA A 47 8.04 -5.02 2.20
N ALA A 48 9.03 -5.07 1.31
CA ALA A 48 10.40 -4.68 1.64
C ALA A 48 10.52 -3.20 2.01
N ALA A 49 9.89 -2.31 1.23
CA ALA A 49 9.90 -0.87 1.47
C ALA A 49 9.21 -0.50 2.79
N SER A 50 8.05 -1.11 3.07
CA SER A 50 7.30 -0.90 4.32
C SER A 50 8.13 -1.31 5.54
N LEU A 51 8.71 -2.52 5.54
CA LEU A 51 9.55 -2.96 6.65
C LEU A 51 10.84 -2.12 6.79
N SER A 52 11.41 -1.67 5.67
CA SER A 52 12.57 -0.78 5.69
C SER A 52 12.23 0.57 6.31
N GLY A 53 11.08 1.15 5.95
CA GLY A 53 10.55 2.38 6.55
C GLY A 53 10.30 2.20 8.05
N TYR A 54 9.68 1.09 8.44
CA TYR A 54 9.45 0.75 9.85
C TYR A 54 10.75 0.70 10.66
N ARG A 55 11.79 0.04 10.13
CA ARG A 55 13.10 -0.06 10.79
C ARG A 55 13.79 1.30 10.95
N GLN A 56 13.49 2.27 10.11
CA GLN A 56 14.11 3.60 10.14
C GLN A 56 13.33 4.60 10.99
N ALA A 57 12.00 4.56 10.93
CA ALA A 57 11.12 5.61 11.46
C ALA A 57 10.06 5.12 12.45
N GLY A 58 9.95 3.81 12.71
CA GLY A 58 8.90 3.23 13.53
C GLY A 58 7.59 3.04 12.75
N GLU A 59 6.47 2.93 13.47
CA GLU A 59 5.15 2.70 12.88
C GLU A 59 4.81 3.70 11.76
N GLY A 60 4.07 3.25 10.76
CA GLY A 60 3.77 4.10 9.62
C GLY A 60 3.10 3.39 8.44
N VAL A 61 2.79 4.19 7.43
CA VAL A 61 2.04 3.81 6.24
C VAL A 61 2.87 4.12 5.00
N LEU A 62 2.86 3.20 4.04
CA LEU A 62 3.48 3.41 2.73
C LEU A 62 2.49 4.15 1.82
N ILE A 63 2.83 5.39 1.46
CA ILE A 63 2.07 6.20 0.52
C ILE A 63 2.52 5.89 -0.90
N ILE A 64 1.54 5.53 -1.73
CA ILE A 64 1.71 5.26 -3.16
C ILE A 64 1.06 6.42 -3.91
N SER A 65 1.86 7.18 -4.64
CA SER A 65 1.41 8.33 -5.43
C SER A 65 1.84 8.20 -6.88
N GLU A 66 1.05 8.72 -7.82
CA GLU A 66 1.47 8.81 -9.21
C GLU A 66 2.49 9.95 -9.35
N ALA A 67 3.68 9.67 -9.89
CA ALA A 67 4.58 10.73 -10.31
C ALA A 67 3.93 11.49 -11.46
N SER A 68 3.99 12.83 -11.41
CA SER A 68 3.62 13.64 -12.58
C SER A 68 4.42 13.15 -13.79
N PRO A 69 3.78 12.88 -14.94
CA PRO A 69 4.49 12.36 -16.10
C PRO A 69 5.61 13.33 -16.49
N PRO A 70 6.78 12.83 -16.91
CA PRO A 70 7.84 13.69 -17.41
C PRO A 70 7.29 14.55 -18.56
N SER A 71 7.58 15.85 -18.57
CA SER A 71 7.10 16.80 -19.59
C SER A 71 7.52 16.46 -21.03
N SER A 72 8.39 15.46 -21.20
CA SER A 72 8.83 14.97 -22.51
C SER A 72 7.81 14.04 -23.15
N LYS A 73 7.24 14.48 -24.28
CA LYS A 73 6.33 13.69 -25.16
C LYS A 73 6.87 12.30 -25.55
N ALA A 74 8.19 12.09 -25.53
CA ALA A 74 8.82 10.82 -25.87
C ALA A 74 8.66 9.71 -24.81
N LEU A 75 8.26 10.05 -23.58
CA LEU A 75 8.10 9.12 -22.45
C LEU A 75 6.63 9.00 -21.99
N GLN A 76 5.69 9.62 -22.71
CA GLN A 76 4.26 9.64 -22.35
C GLN A 76 3.56 8.29 -22.57
N THR A 77 4.17 7.39 -23.32
CA THR A 77 3.68 6.02 -23.52
C THR A 77 4.39 5.09 -22.53
N SER A 78 3.65 4.65 -21.50
CA SER A 78 3.84 3.37 -20.78
C SER A 78 4.46 3.34 -19.38
N PHE A 79 4.81 4.46 -18.73
CA PHE A 79 5.31 4.41 -17.34
C PHE A 79 4.56 5.39 -16.43
N ALA A 80 3.47 4.91 -15.83
CA ALA A 80 2.99 5.50 -14.57
C ALA A 80 4.03 5.17 -13.49
N ILE A 81 4.99 6.06 -13.28
CA ILE A 81 6.01 5.90 -12.24
C ILE A 81 5.31 6.14 -10.92
N HIS A 82 5.12 5.10 -10.11
CA HIS A 82 4.61 5.26 -8.76
C HIS A 82 5.76 5.71 -7.85
N ARG A 83 5.53 6.73 -7.02
CA ARG A 83 6.44 7.14 -5.94
C ARG A 83 5.98 6.52 -4.65
N LEU A 84 6.91 5.88 -3.97
CA LEU A 84 6.75 5.35 -2.61
C LEU A 84 7.30 6.37 -1.62
N ALA A 85 6.50 6.72 -0.63
CA ALA A 85 6.92 7.49 0.54
C ALA A 85 6.46 6.77 1.81
N TYR A 86 7.19 6.92 2.91
CA TYR A 86 6.81 6.37 4.20
C TYR A 86 6.35 7.51 5.11
N ALA A 87 5.15 7.41 5.67
CA ALA A 87 4.57 8.43 6.54
C ALA A 87 4.34 7.86 7.94
N THR A 88 4.86 8.55 8.95
CA THR A 88 4.64 8.23 10.37
C THR A 88 3.26 8.71 10.83
N PRO A 89 2.76 8.28 12.00
CA PRO A 89 1.49 8.73 12.56
C PRO A 89 1.40 10.26 12.68
N GLU A 90 2.51 10.94 13.02
CA GLU A 90 2.55 12.41 13.12
C GLU A 90 2.33 13.06 11.75
N ALA A 91 2.96 12.52 10.70
CA ALA A 91 2.80 13.01 9.34
C ALA A 91 1.38 12.77 8.79
N LEU A 92 0.79 11.62 9.12
CA LEU A 92 -0.59 11.29 8.75
C LEU A 92 -1.61 12.18 9.46
N SER A 93 -1.35 12.53 10.72
CA SER A 93 -2.22 13.41 11.51
C SER A 93 -2.39 14.80 10.88
N ILE A 94 -1.36 15.30 10.19
CA ILE A 94 -1.40 16.57 9.47
C ILE A 94 -2.35 16.51 8.26
N LEU A 95 -2.60 15.32 7.72
CA LEU A 95 -3.44 15.09 6.54
C LEU A 95 -4.90 14.77 6.89
N GLN A 96 -5.25 14.60 8.18
CA GLN A 96 -6.52 14.02 8.64
C GLN A 96 -7.78 14.84 8.37
N GLU A 97 -7.70 16.14 8.04
CA GLU A 97 -8.89 16.99 7.96
C GLU A 97 -9.90 16.49 6.90
N GLY A 98 -11.00 15.89 7.38
CA GLY A 98 -12.17 15.50 6.58
C GLY A 98 -12.10 14.14 5.89
N LEU A 99 -11.04 13.34 6.10
CA LEU A 99 -10.84 12.08 5.38
C LEU A 99 -11.06 10.85 6.28
N GLN A 100 -12.23 10.20 6.16
CA GLN A 100 -12.57 8.97 6.91
C GLN A 100 -11.53 7.84 6.73
N VAL A 101 -10.91 7.77 5.55
CA VAL A 101 -9.87 6.79 5.24
C VAL A 101 -8.64 6.90 6.15
N LEU A 102 -8.31 8.11 6.61
CA LEU A 102 -7.18 8.33 7.51
C LEU A 102 -7.51 7.96 8.97
N HIS A 103 -8.78 8.07 9.37
CA HIS A 103 -9.23 7.53 10.66
C HIS A 103 -9.11 6.01 10.69
N TRP A 104 -9.55 5.32 9.64
CA TRP A 104 -9.39 3.87 9.53
C TRP A 104 -7.92 3.45 9.55
N LEU A 105 -7.03 4.16 8.84
CA LEU A 105 -5.58 3.87 8.91
C LEU A 105 -4.99 4.08 10.31
N SER A 106 -5.50 5.05 11.06
CA SER A 106 -5.06 5.29 12.44
C SER A 106 -5.46 4.11 13.34
N ASP A 107 -6.69 3.59 13.19
CA ASP A 107 -7.12 2.37 13.90
C ASP A 107 -6.21 1.17 13.57
N GLN A 108 -5.80 1.02 12.31
CA GLN A 108 -4.92 -0.08 11.88
C GLN A 108 -3.48 0.07 12.40
N LEU A 109 -2.96 1.31 12.45
CA LEU A 109 -1.62 1.60 12.98
C LEU A 109 -1.45 1.13 14.43
N GLU A 110 -2.49 1.20 15.24
CA GLU A 110 -2.45 0.74 16.64
C GLU A 110 -2.42 -0.79 16.78
N GLN A 111 -2.75 -1.54 15.73
CA GLN A 111 -3.08 -2.97 15.82
C GLN A 111 -2.24 -3.87 14.89
N TYR A 112 -1.60 -3.30 13.87
CA TYR A 112 -0.89 -4.09 12.87
C TYR A 112 0.45 -4.65 13.39
N ASP A 113 0.86 -5.80 12.84
CA ASP A 113 2.20 -6.34 13.03
C ASP A 113 3.04 -6.03 11.77
N PRO A 114 4.07 -5.16 11.84
CA PRO A 114 4.90 -4.80 10.68
C PRO A 114 5.72 -5.98 10.12
N GLN A 115 5.78 -7.12 10.82
CA GLN A 115 6.41 -8.34 10.30
C GLN A 115 5.48 -9.17 9.40
N HIS A 116 4.19 -8.86 9.36
CA HIS A 116 3.17 -9.64 8.64
C HIS A 116 2.30 -8.75 7.74
N THR A 117 1.88 -7.59 8.25
CA THR A 117 0.96 -6.67 7.60
C THR A 117 1.67 -5.41 7.12
N ILE A 118 1.34 -4.93 5.92
CA ILE A 118 1.71 -3.59 5.47
C ILE A 118 0.48 -2.70 5.38
N LEU A 119 0.64 -1.43 5.77
CA LEU A 119 -0.38 -0.40 5.60
C LEU A 119 -0.04 0.45 4.38
N LEU A 120 -1.01 0.64 3.50
CA LEU A 120 -0.86 1.36 2.24
C LEU A 120 -1.87 2.50 2.14
N LEU A 121 -1.46 3.61 1.55
CA LEU A 121 -2.34 4.71 1.16
C LEU A 121 -2.08 5.08 -0.30
N PHE A 122 -3.04 4.81 -1.18
CA PHE A 122 -3.02 5.30 -2.56
C PHE A 122 -3.52 6.74 -2.57
N ALA A 123 -2.60 7.68 -2.80
CA ALA A 123 -2.84 9.11 -2.94
C ALA A 123 -2.74 9.50 -4.43
N THR A 124 -3.66 9.00 -5.25
CA THR A 124 -3.77 9.31 -6.69
C THR A 124 -4.65 10.54 -6.91
N ALA A 125 -4.85 10.98 -8.16
CA ALA A 125 -5.61 12.21 -8.49
C ALA A 125 -7.12 12.18 -8.12
N GLY A 126 -7.59 11.17 -7.39
CA GLY A 126 -8.96 11.00 -6.91
C GLY A 126 -9.04 10.90 -5.38
N GLU A 127 -10.08 10.21 -4.90
CA GLU A 127 -10.24 9.97 -3.46
C GLU A 127 -9.19 8.98 -2.96
N PRO A 128 -8.46 9.29 -1.86
CA PRO A 128 -7.44 8.41 -1.33
C PRO A 128 -8.03 7.08 -0.86
N ARG A 129 -7.33 5.98 -1.13
CA ARG A 129 -7.74 4.64 -0.72
C ARG A 129 -6.69 3.99 0.15
N ALA A 130 -7.11 3.46 1.29
CA ALA A 130 -6.22 2.77 2.20
C ALA A 130 -6.45 1.26 2.19
N TYR A 131 -5.36 0.54 2.44
CA TYR A 131 -5.36 -0.91 2.52
C TYR A 131 -4.44 -1.39 3.64
N ALA A 132 -4.82 -2.50 4.27
CA ALA A 132 -3.97 -3.27 5.15
C ALA A 132 -3.83 -4.64 4.50
N VAL A 133 -2.58 -5.05 4.23
CA VAL A 133 -2.31 -6.20 3.37
C VAL A 133 -1.39 -7.17 4.08
N ASP A 134 -1.85 -8.42 4.19
CA ASP A 134 -1.04 -9.56 4.55
C ASP A 134 -0.75 -10.36 3.27
N GLY A 135 0.49 -10.78 3.07
CA GLY A 135 0.88 -11.47 1.85
C GLY A 135 2.07 -12.40 2.03
N ASP A 136 2.20 -13.34 1.11
CA ASP A 136 3.31 -14.30 1.04
C ASP A 136 4.26 -13.91 -0.10
N PRO A 137 5.58 -13.75 0.13
CA PRO A 137 6.29 -13.87 1.40
C PRO A 137 6.01 -12.72 2.38
N PRO A 138 6.09 -12.94 3.71
CA PRO A 138 5.93 -11.87 4.68
C PRO A 138 7.06 -10.83 4.57
N PRO A 139 6.86 -9.58 5.03
CA PRO A 139 7.81 -8.47 4.86
C PRO A 139 9.30 -8.80 5.15
N PRO A 140 9.67 -9.53 6.22
CA PRO A 140 11.08 -9.87 6.47
C PRO A 140 11.71 -10.81 5.42
N GLN A 141 10.90 -11.61 4.75
CA GLN A 141 11.33 -12.49 3.67
C GLN A 141 11.38 -11.72 2.34
N ALA A 142 10.36 -10.92 2.05
CA ALA A 142 10.35 -10.02 0.90
C ALA A 142 11.58 -9.09 0.87
N LEU A 143 11.93 -8.49 2.02
CA LEU A 143 13.12 -7.65 2.13
C LEU A 143 14.41 -8.39 1.79
N ARG A 144 14.56 -9.64 2.26
CA ARG A 144 15.75 -10.46 1.96
C ARG A 144 15.84 -10.77 0.47
N PHE A 145 14.72 -11.06 -0.17
CA PHE A 145 14.66 -11.33 -1.61
C PHE A 145 15.07 -10.10 -2.43
N VAL A 146 14.48 -8.93 -2.14
CA VAL A 146 14.82 -7.67 -2.82
C VAL A 146 16.29 -7.29 -2.62
N GLN A 147 16.83 -7.47 -1.41
CA GLN A 147 18.25 -7.23 -1.14
C GLN A 147 19.18 -8.19 -1.88
N ALA A 148 18.74 -9.43 -2.13
CA ALA A 148 19.53 -10.40 -2.88
C ALA A 148 19.54 -10.11 -4.40
N ILE A 149 18.48 -9.51 -4.94
CA ILE A 149 18.41 -9.12 -6.36
C ILE A 149 19.22 -7.85 -6.65
N ASN A 150 19.30 -6.94 -5.69
CA ASN A 150 19.96 -5.64 -5.86
C ASN A 150 21.46 -5.63 -5.51
N ASN A 151 22.02 -6.76 -5.05
CA ASN A 151 23.46 -6.96 -4.77
C ASN A 151 24.13 -7.72 -5.91
#